data_AF-A0A352KQZ5-F1
#
_entry.id   AF-A0A352KQZ5-F1
#
_cell.length_a   1.000
_cell.length_b   1.000
_cell.length_c   1.000
_cell.angle_alpha   90.00
_cell.angle_beta   90.00
_cell.angle_gamma   90.00
#
_symmetry.space_group_name_H-M   'P 1'
#
loop_
_entity.id
_entity.type
_entity.pdbx_description
1 polymer ?
#
loop_
_entity_poly.entity_id
_entity_poly.type
_entity_poly.pdbx_seq_one_letter_code
_entity_poly.pdbx_strand_id
1 'polypeptide(L)'
;MTHYDRYIDRFGSIRLFLMLFLAMHASPLVAGIGDRFRDALDSGLETTRGMVQQGQERLVELQKEDGQDPLMCPTFKPGKPINSKPNSYLGTIRDIGEQIEAKNRDEAKLQAAKALIKFRDWPKIIDQSIGYQQHKKLAQQGLVQTADTMGARTARKHAQAEELLHELLQELPPEVAQQFNFQVFFRATPGSELDANALPNGYIYINESLMRNPELAHFVLSHELSHVLKRHTSRAYKDKLLEVVETVEELEELRKVVKDDKEQTEVLLKYLSRLKEYWVDYDPKQEQQADSCAVRLMAKKPNVNPKLATDQFINKLQEVSNLSNSNAHPDYQSRAQHISSVLNEVAKLEVSKAE
;
A
#
# COMPACT_ATOMS: atom_id res chain seq x y z
N MET A 1 14.91 -30.64 44.50
CA MET A 1 14.73 -30.80 43.05
C MET A 1 14.62 -32.28 42.74
N THR A 2 13.46 -32.65 42.22
CA THR A 2 12.86 -33.98 42.25
C THR A 2 13.17 -34.80 41.00
N HIS A 3 13.16 -36.13 41.17
CA HIS A 3 13.44 -37.18 40.20
C HIS A 3 12.47 -37.25 39.00
N TYR A 4 12.55 -36.36 38.00
CA TYR A 4 11.70 -36.46 36.79
C TYR A 4 12.39 -36.32 35.41
N ASP A 5 13.70 -36.10 35.34
CA ASP A 5 14.40 -35.82 34.06
C ASP A 5 15.19 -37.00 33.47
N ARG A 6 14.73 -38.25 33.60
CA ARG A 6 15.44 -39.40 33.00
C ARG A 6 14.61 -40.45 32.27
N TYR A 7 13.35 -40.16 31.95
CA TYR A 7 12.45 -41.11 31.26
C TYR A 7 12.02 -40.72 29.82
N ILE A 8 12.42 -39.56 29.30
CA ILE A 8 12.05 -39.10 27.94
C ILE A 8 13.25 -39.15 27.00
N ASP A 9 13.90 -40.30 26.86
CA ASP A 9 14.91 -40.49 25.79
C ASP A 9 15.02 -41.93 25.26
N ARG A 10 14.12 -42.84 25.68
CA ARG A 10 14.11 -44.25 25.22
C ARG A 10 12.86 -44.71 24.47
N PHE A 11 11.83 -43.86 24.34
CA PHE A 11 10.59 -44.22 23.63
C PHE A 11 10.46 -43.61 22.23
N GLY A 12 11.29 -42.64 21.85
CA GLY A 12 11.28 -42.03 20.52
C GLY A 12 11.88 -42.93 19.43
N SER A 13 12.95 -43.66 19.75
CA SER A 13 13.68 -44.49 18.80
C SER A 13 12.97 -45.81 18.47
N ILE A 14 12.22 -46.39 19.42
CA ILE A 14 11.46 -47.65 19.18
C ILE A 14 10.25 -47.42 18.27
N ARG A 15 9.61 -46.24 18.34
CA ARG A 15 8.48 -45.88 17.46
C ARG A 15 8.92 -45.66 16.02
N LEU A 16 10.08 -45.03 15.82
CA LEU A 16 10.63 -44.80 14.48
C LEU A 16 11.15 -46.12 13.86
N PHE A 17 11.73 -47.00 14.68
CA PHE A 17 12.20 -48.31 14.22
C PHE A 17 11.03 -49.28 13.90
N LEU A 18 9.93 -49.26 14.66
CA LEU A 18 8.75 -50.06 14.33
C LEU A 18 8.03 -49.58 13.07
N MET A 19 7.99 -48.27 12.80
CA MET A 19 7.40 -47.74 11.56
C MET A 19 8.25 -48.08 10.33
N LEU A 20 9.59 -48.04 10.45
CA LEU A 20 10.51 -48.46 9.38
C LEU A 20 10.47 -49.98 9.14
N PHE A 21 10.35 -50.79 10.20
CA PHE A 21 10.29 -52.25 10.07
C PHE A 21 8.97 -52.73 9.43
N LEU A 22 7.85 -52.04 9.71
CA LEU A 22 6.56 -52.27 9.06
C LEU A 22 6.52 -51.79 7.59
N ALA A 23 7.28 -50.74 7.25
CA ALA A 23 7.40 -50.27 5.86
C ALA A 23 8.21 -51.23 4.97
N MET A 24 9.16 -52.00 5.52
CA MET A 24 10.00 -52.91 4.75
C MET A 24 9.39 -54.31 4.50
N HIS A 25 8.27 -54.65 5.15
CA HIS A 25 7.55 -55.93 4.96
C HIS A 25 6.16 -55.75 4.36
N ALA A 26 5.88 -54.57 3.81
CA ALA A 26 4.62 -54.25 3.19
C ALA A 26 4.50 -54.94 1.80
N SER A 27 3.50 -55.81 1.69
CA SER A 27 3.08 -56.53 0.48
C SER A 27 2.93 -55.60 -0.75
N PRO A 28 2.93 -56.12 -2.00
CA PRO A 28 2.80 -55.32 -3.25
C PRO A 28 1.59 -54.38 -3.31
N LEU A 29 0.62 -54.54 -2.40
CA LEU A 29 -0.51 -53.62 -2.22
C LEU A 29 -0.13 -52.22 -1.69
N VAL A 30 1.04 -52.04 -1.07
CA VAL A 30 1.46 -50.75 -0.48
C VAL A 30 2.23 -49.87 -1.47
N ALA A 31 2.85 -50.46 -2.50
CA ALA A 31 3.51 -49.71 -3.57
C ALA A 31 2.53 -48.78 -4.32
N GLY A 32 1.30 -49.25 -4.58
CA GLY A 32 0.27 -48.45 -5.23
C GLY A 32 -0.31 -47.31 -4.38
N ILE A 33 -0.11 -47.32 -3.06
CA ILE A 33 -0.53 -46.22 -2.17
C ILE A 33 0.52 -45.10 -2.20
N GLY A 34 1.81 -45.45 -2.28
CA GLY A 34 2.90 -44.49 -2.39
C GLY A 34 2.86 -43.68 -3.69
N ASP A 35 2.59 -44.35 -4.82
CA ASP A 35 2.49 -43.66 -6.12
C ASP A 35 1.25 -42.76 -6.18
N ARG A 36 0.09 -43.22 -5.71
CA ARG A 36 -1.12 -42.38 -5.62
C ARG A 36 -0.97 -41.18 -4.69
N PHE A 37 -0.16 -41.32 -3.64
CA PHE A 37 0.15 -40.22 -2.73
C PHE A 37 1.10 -39.20 -3.37
N ARG A 38 2.12 -39.66 -4.10
CA ARG A 38 3.01 -38.80 -4.88
C ARG A 38 2.26 -38.05 -5.98
N ASP A 39 1.42 -38.74 -6.75
CA ASP A 39 0.61 -38.15 -7.82
C ASP A 39 -0.37 -37.09 -7.27
N ALA A 40 -0.94 -37.34 -6.09
CA ALA A 40 -1.76 -36.35 -5.41
C ALA A 40 -0.94 -35.10 -5.06
N LEU A 41 0.21 -35.25 -4.38
CA LEU A 41 1.08 -34.13 -4.02
C LEU A 41 1.54 -33.30 -5.22
N ASP A 42 1.94 -33.97 -6.30
CA ASP A 42 2.38 -33.29 -7.53
C ASP A 42 1.21 -32.52 -8.18
N SER A 43 0.00 -33.08 -8.18
CA SER A 43 -1.21 -32.42 -8.68
C SER A 43 -1.60 -31.17 -7.86
N GLY A 44 -1.48 -31.22 -6.52
CA GLY A 44 -1.74 -30.05 -5.66
C GLY A 44 -0.70 -28.94 -5.83
N LEU A 45 0.56 -29.32 -6.01
CA LEU A 45 1.66 -28.41 -6.31
C LEU A 45 1.45 -27.71 -7.66
N GLU A 46 1.08 -28.46 -8.70
CA GLU A 46 0.77 -27.88 -10.02
C GLU A 46 -0.43 -26.95 -9.98
N THR A 47 -1.50 -27.30 -9.26
CA THR A 47 -2.68 -26.45 -9.10
C THR A 47 -2.32 -25.13 -8.39
N THR A 48 -1.55 -25.20 -7.31
CA THR A 48 -1.07 -24.02 -6.57
C THR A 48 -0.19 -23.16 -7.45
N ARG A 49 0.71 -23.78 -8.23
CA ARG A 49 1.60 -23.09 -9.17
C ARG A 49 0.79 -22.39 -10.27
N GLY A 50 -0.25 -23.04 -10.79
CA GLY A 50 -1.18 -22.46 -11.76
C GLY A 50 -1.93 -21.24 -11.23
N MET A 51 -2.39 -21.27 -9.98
CA MET A 51 -3.06 -20.11 -9.37
C MET A 51 -2.10 -18.96 -9.07
N VAL A 52 -0.87 -19.26 -8.61
CA VAL A 52 0.18 -18.25 -8.44
C VAL A 52 0.51 -17.62 -9.78
N GLN A 53 0.67 -18.42 -10.83
CA GLN A 53 0.92 -17.95 -12.18
C GLN A 53 -0.24 -17.10 -12.72
N GLN A 54 -1.49 -17.55 -12.57
CA GLN A 54 -2.67 -16.78 -13.00
C GLN A 54 -2.80 -15.45 -12.23
N GLY A 55 -2.48 -15.45 -10.93
CA GLY A 55 -2.39 -14.23 -10.12
C GLY A 55 -1.26 -13.29 -10.58
N GLN A 56 -0.11 -13.85 -10.97
CA GLN A 56 1.02 -13.10 -11.53
C GLN A 56 0.72 -12.53 -12.93
N GLU A 57 0.08 -13.28 -13.80
CA GLU A 57 -0.36 -12.82 -15.12
C GLU A 57 -1.40 -11.71 -15.00
N ARG A 58 -2.34 -11.85 -14.05
CA ARG A 58 -3.31 -10.79 -13.75
C ARG A 58 -2.67 -9.55 -13.13
N LEU A 59 -1.61 -9.70 -12.33
CA LEU A 59 -0.80 -8.57 -11.85
C LEU A 59 -0.18 -7.78 -13.00
N VAL A 60 0.38 -8.48 -13.99
CA VAL A 60 0.95 -7.86 -15.19
C VAL A 60 -0.14 -7.15 -16.01
N GLU A 61 -1.34 -7.72 -16.06
CA GLU A 61 -2.49 -7.12 -16.77
C GLU A 61 -3.06 -5.88 -16.05
N LEU A 62 -3.26 -5.94 -14.73
CA LEU A 62 -3.71 -4.80 -13.93
C LEU A 62 -2.67 -3.67 -13.91
N GLN A 63 -1.37 -4.00 -13.91
CA GLN A 63 -0.29 -3.02 -14.07
C GLN A 63 -0.31 -2.34 -15.46
N LYS A 64 -0.82 -3.02 -16.49
CA LYS A 64 -1.04 -2.42 -17.82
C LYS A 64 -2.31 -1.55 -17.85
N GLU A 65 -3.36 -1.93 -17.12
CA GLU A 65 -4.62 -1.18 -17.02
C GLU A 65 -4.46 0.14 -16.23
N ASP A 66 -3.59 0.18 -15.21
CA ASP A 66 -3.21 1.40 -14.48
C ASP A 66 -2.54 2.48 -15.36
N GLY A 67 -2.24 2.15 -16.63
CA GLY A 67 -1.63 3.04 -17.63
C GLY A 67 -2.56 3.58 -18.73
N GLN A 68 -3.88 3.34 -18.70
CA GLN A 68 -4.76 3.58 -19.87
C GLN A 68 -5.42 4.97 -19.99
N ASP A 69 -5.12 5.94 -19.13
CA ASP A 69 -5.41 7.36 -19.44
C ASP A 69 -4.13 8.19 -19.34
N PRO A 70 -3.51 8.58 -20.48
CA PRO A 70 -2.28 9.36 -20.47
C PRO A 70 -2.49 10.80 -19.95
N LEU A 71 -3.73 11.28 -19.83
CA LEU A 71 -4.08 12.67 -19.48
C LEU A 71 -4.68 12.85 -18.08
N MET A 72 -5.08 11.76 -17.42
CA MET A 72 -5.46 11.77 -16.01
C MET A 72 -4.37 11.08 -15.21
N CYS A 73 -4.14 11.52 -13.96
CA CYS A 73 -3.88 10.52 -12.94
C CYS A 73 -5.05 9.56 -13.01
N PRO A 74 -4.94 8.32 -13.52
CA PRO A 74 -6.11 7.47 -13.55
C PRO A 74 -6.58 7.38 -12.10
N THR A 75 -7.69 8.03 -11.83
CA THR A 75 -8.36 7.88 -10.55
C THR A 75 -8.65 6.40 -10.53
N PHE A 76 -8.32 5.75 -9.41
CA PHE A 76 -8.58 4.34 -9.28
C PHE A 76 -10.06 4.13 -9.64
N LYS A 77 -10.34 3.63 -10.84
CA LYS A 77 -11.70 3.27 -11.21
C LYS A 77 -11.95 2.04 -10.35
N PRO A 78 -12.85 2.09 -9.35
CA PRO A 78 -13.17 0.88 -8.62
C PRO A 78 -13.53 -0.16 -9.66
N GLY A 79 -12.75 -1.24 -9.71
CA GLY A 79 -13.02 -2.32 -10.64
C GLY A 79 -14.50 -2.69 -10.51
N LYS A 80 -15.19 -2.99 -11.63
CA LYS A 80 -16.56 -3.49 -11.56
C LYS A 80 -16.60 -4.57 -10.47
N PRO A 81 -17.51 -4.49 -9.48
CA PRO A 81 -17.59 -5.49 -8.43
C PRO A 81 -17.64 -6.86 -9.11
N ILE A 82 -16.69 -7.73 -8.77
CA ILE A 82 -16.60 -9.04 -9.39
C ILE A 82 -17.90 -9.76 -9.01
N ASN A 83 -18.82 -9.89 -9.95
CA ASN A 83 -20.05 -10.70 -9.81
C ASN A 83 -19.73 -12.20 -9.82
N SER A 84 -18.51 -12.61 -9.46
CA SER A 84 -18.21 -14.00 -9.15
C SER A 84 -18.76 -14.27 -7.77
N LYS A 85 -19.75 -15.16 -7.68
CA LYS A 85 -20.22 -15.69 -6.40
C LYS A 85 -19.00 -16.06 -5.54
N PRO A 86 -18.89 -15.58 -4.29
CA PRO A 86 -17.73 -15.84 -3.43
C PRO A 86 -17.44 -17.33 -3.18
N ASN A 87 -18.35 -18.22 -3.56
CA ASN A 87 -18.20 -19.68 -3.43
C ASN A 87 -17.19 -20.31 -4.40
N SER A 88 -16.82 -19.68 -5.53
CA SER A 88 -15.91 -20.36 -6.49
C SER A 88 -14.45 -20.41 -6.01
N TYR A 89 -13.98 -19.35 -5.32
CA TYR A 89 -12.62 -19.29 -4.79
C TYR A 89 -12.43 -20.15 -3.53
N LEU A 90 -13.49 -20.34 -2.74
CA LEU A 90 -13.47 -21.20 -1.54
C LEU A 90 -13.35 -22.69 -1.88
N GLY A 91 -13.93 -23.12 -3.01
CA GLY A 91 -13.74 -24.48 -3.52
C GLY A 91 -12.27 -24.76 -3.82
N THR A 92 -11.58 -23.82 -4.47
CA THR A 92 -10.17 -23.99 -4.85
C THR A 92 -9.21 -23.98 -3.65
N ILE A 93 -9.48 -23.20 -2.61
CA ILE A 93 -8.69 -23.23 -1.36
C ILE A 93 -8.89 -24.54 -0.59
N ARG A 94 -10.12 -25.08 -0.61
CA ARG A 94 -10.43 -26.36 0.05
C ARG A 94 -9.67 -27.51 -0.63
N ASP A 95 -9.64 -27.53 -1.96
CA ASP A 95 -9.01 -28.59 -2.74
C ASP A 95 -7.47 -28.54 -2.64
N ILE A 96 -6.86 -27.35 -2.53
CA ILE A 96 -5.41 -27.18 -2.28
C ILE A 96 -5.01 -27.62 -0.85
N GLY A 97 -5.90 -27.46 0.12
CA GLY A 97 -5.64 -27.76 1.53
C GLY A 97 -5.63 -29.27 1.87
N GLU A 98 -6.14 -30.15 1.01
CA GLU A 98 -6.30 -31.56 1.34
C GLU A 98 -5.00 -32.39 1.24
N GLN A 99 -3.95 -31.89 0.57
CA GLN A 99 -2.76 -32.69 0.23
C GLN A 99 -1.47 -32.40 1.01
N ILE A 100 -1.41 -31.35 1.82
CA ILE A 100 -0.17 -30.91 2.51
C ILE A 100 -0.13 -31.43 3.96
N GLU A 101 1.01 -31.66 4.63
CA GLU A 101 1.03 -32.01 6.07
C GLU A 101 0.43 -30.88 6.94
N ALA A 102 -0.24 -31.20 8.06
CA ALA A 102 -1.09 -30.24 8.80
C ALA A 102 -0.44 -28.87 9.10
N LYS A 103 0.85 -28.85 9.48
CA LYS A 103 1.58 -27.59 9.74
C LYS A 103 1.84 -26.78 8.47
N ASN A 104 2.13 -27.46 7.36
CA ASN A 104 2.31 -26.84 6.05
C ASN A 104 0.95 -26.44 5.42
N ARG A 105 -0.17 -27.08 5.80
CA ARG A 105 -1.53 -26.70 5.32
C ARG A 105 -1.93 -25.34 5.83
N ASP A 106 -1.72 -25.06 7.12
CA ASP A 106 -2.21 -23.83 7.73
C ASP A 106 -1.39 -22.62 7.27
N GLU A 107 -0.08 -22.80 7.08
CA GLU A 107 0.77 -21.79 6.44
C GLU A 107 0.37 -21.56 4.98
N ALA A 108 0.14 -22.61 4.18
CA ALA A 108 -0.30 -22.48 2.80
C ALA A 108 -1.67 -21.79 2.68
N LYS A 109 -2.63 -22.13 3.55
CA LYS A 109 -3.94 -21.47 3.65
C LYS A 109 -3.80 -20.00 4.02
N LEU A 110 -2.95 -19.69 5.00
CA LEU A 110 -2.68 -18.33 5.42
C LEU A 110 -2.10 -17.50 4.27
N GLN A 111 -1.09 -18.01 3.56
CA GLN A 111 -0.48 -17.32 2.43
C GLN A 111 -1.47 -17.13 1.27
N ALA A 112 -2.26 -18.15 0.93
CA ALA A 112 -3.30 -18.06 -0.09
C ALA A 112 -4.37 -17.00 0.28
N ALA A 113 -4.80 -16.97 1.54
CA ALA A 113 -5.78 -16.01 2.00
C ALA A 113 -5.21 -14.58 2.08
N LYS A 114 -3.94 -14.40 2.49
CA LYS A 114 -3.23 -13.12 2.42
C LYS A 114 -3.16 -12.59 0.99
N ALA A 115 -2.84 -13.46 0.02
CA ALA A 115 -2.84 -13.09 -1.39
C ALA A 115 -4.22 -12.59 -1.85
N LEU A 116 -5.31 -13.28 -1.51
CA LEU A 116 -6.67 -12.86 -1.86
C LEU A 116 -7.06 -11.49 -1.27
N ILE A 117 -6.67 -11.22 -0.03
CA ILE A 117 -6.93 -9.91 0.60
C ILE A 117 -6.07 -8.81 -0.02
N LYS A 118 -4.83 -9.12 -0.42
CA LYS A 118 -3.94 -8.18 -1.10
C LYS A 118 -4.56 -7.62 -2.38
N PHE A 119 -5.33 -8.42 -3.12
CA PHE A 119 -6.00 -8.00 -4.35
C PHE A 119 -7.34 -7.28 -4.15
N ARG A 120 -7.88 -7.28 -2.92
CA ARG A 120 -9.15 -6.60 -2.63
C ARG A 120 -8.89 -5.15 -2.25
N ASP A 121 -9.71 -4.25 -2.79
CA ASP A 121 -9.71 -2.86 -2.39
C ASP A 121 -10.24 -2.70 -0.97
N TRP A 122 -9.59 -1.82 -0.23
CA TRP A 122 -10.12 -1.41 1.06
C TRP A 122 -11.30 -0.47 0.88
N PRO A 123 -12.43 -0.71 1.59
CA PRO A 123 -13.51 0.26 1.70
C PRO A 123 -12.99 1.65 2.06
N LYS A 124 -13.68 2.68 1.59
CA LYS A 124 -13.33 4.09 1.88
C LYS A 124 -13.34 4.39 3.39
N ILE A 125 -14.22 3.74 4.15
CA ILE A 125 -14.29 3.92 5.61
C ILE A 125 -12.97 3.57 6.31
N ILE A 126 -12.19 2.65 5.74
CA ILE A 126 -10.88 2.28 6.29
C ILE A 126 -9.91 3.46 6.18
N ASP A 127 -9.83 4.11 5.01
CA ASP A 127 -8.97 5.30 4.84
C ASP A 127 -9.40 6.42 5.78
N GLN A 128 -10.71 6.64 5.93
CA GLN A 128 -11.26 7.64 6.84
C GLN A 128 -10.83 7.38 8.28
N SER A 129 -10.96 6.13 8.74
CA SER A 129 -10.57 5.74 10.09
C SER A 129 -9.06 5.84 10.33
N ILE A 130 -8.23 5.38 9.39
CA ILE A 130 -6.77 5.46 9.51
C ILE A 130 -6.32 6.92 9.56
N GLY A 131 -6.74 7.71 8.56
CA GLY A 131 -6.39 9.13 8.45
C GLY A 131 -6.81 9.93 9.69
N TYR A 132 -8.05 9.74 10.15
CA TYR A 132 -8.57 10.42 11.33
C TYR A 132 -7.78 10.06 12.60
N GLN A 133 -7.51 8.78 12.84
CA GLN A 133 -6.83 8.34 14.06
C GLN A 133 -5.37 8.79 14.09
N GLN A 134 -4.70 8.79 12.93
CA GLN A 134 -3.34 9.30 12.82
C GLN A 134 -3.29 10.83 12.98
N HIS A 135 -4.21 11.56 12.34
CA HIS A 135 -4.32 13.00 12.53
C HIS A 135 -4.57 13.36 14.00
N LYS A 136 -5.55 12.72 14.63
CA LYS A 136 -5.87 12.91 16.05
C LYS A 136 -4.64 12.69 16.93
N LYS A 137 -3.87 11.63 16.66
CA LYS A 137 -2.65 11.32 17.39
C LYS A 137 -1.57 12.39 17.22
N LEU A 138 -1.30 12.82 15.98
CA LEU A 138 -0.32 13.87 15.71
C LEU A 138 -0.71 15.19 16.39
N ALA A 139 -1.99 15.54 16.35
CA ALA A 139 -2.53 16.73 17.03
C ALA A 139 -2.36 16.63 18.56
N GLN A 140 -2.70 15.49 19.16
CA GLN A 140 -2.51 15.24 20.60
C GLN A 140 -1.04 15.29 21.03
N GLN A 141 -0.11 14.97 20.14
CA GLN A 141 1.32 15.06 20.36
C GLN A 141 1.88 16.49 20.17
N GLY A 142 1.04 17.45 19.80
CA GLY A 142 1.48 18.82 19.50
C GLY A 142 2.35 18.91 18.24
N LEU A 143 2.27 17.92 17.34
CA LEU A 143 3.03 17.88 16.09
C LEU A 143 2.32 18.61 14.94
N VAL A 144 1.10 19.08 15.17
CA VAL A 144 0.28 19.81 14.21
C VAL A 144 0.01 21.20 14.77
N GLN A 145 0.26 22.21 13.97
CA GLN A 145 -0.13 23.57 14.30
C GLN A 145 -1.63 23.73 14.11
N THR A 146 -2.26 24.31 15.11
CA THR A 146 -3.67 24.69 15.16
C THR A 146 -3.81 26.21 15.12
N ALA A 147 -5.02 26.71 14.84
CA ALA A 147 -5.28 28.15 14.71
C ALA A 147 -4.85 28.98 15.95
N ASP A 148 -4.91 28.39 17.14
CA ASP A 148 -4.46 28.98 18.41
C ASP A 148 -2.94 28.99 18.60
N THR A 149 -2.21 28.13 17.89
CA THR A 149 -0.73 28.06 17.94
C THR A 149 -0.05 28.80 16.79
N MET A 150 -0.78 29.09 15.71
CA MET A 150 -0.24 29.81 14.56
C MET A 150 -0.17 31.32 14.81
N GLY A 151 1.02 31.91 14.64
CA GLY A 151 1.14 33.36 14.54
C GLY A 151 0.55 33.91 13.24
N ALA A 152 0.25 35.21 13.17
CA ALA A 152 -0.38 35.85 12.00
C ALA A 152 0.40 35.67 10.68
N ARG A 153 1.73 35.50 10.73
CA ARG A 153 2.54 35.17 9.54
C ARG A 153 2.26 33.76 9.05
N THR A 154 2.32 32.80 9.97
CA THR A 154 2.09 31.37 9.70
C THR A 154 0.66 31.12 9.24
N ALA A 155 -0.34 31.76 9.86
CA ALA A 155 -1.73 31.70 9.41
C ALA A 155 -1.93 32.18 7.97
N ARG A 156 -1.23 33.26 7.54
CA ARG A 156 -1.26 33.70 6.14
C ARG A 156 -0.64 32.67 5.19
N LYS A 157 0.44 32.02 5.60
CA LYS A 157 1.08 30.95 4.80
C LYS A 157 0.20 29.69 4.73
N HIS A 158 -0.51 29.38 5.81
CA HIS A 158 -1.46 28.27 5.85
C HIS A 158 -2.63 28.54 4.89
N ALA A 159 -3.20 29.75 4.91
CA ALA A 159 -4.23 30.15 3.94
C ALA A 159 -3.75 30.05 2.47
N GLN A 160 -2.49 30.42 2.18
CA GLN A 160 -1.89 30.23 0.86
C GLN A 160 -1.80 28.74 0.45
N ALA A 161 -1.52 27.86 1.40
CA ALA A 161 -1.46 26.42 1.14
C ALA A 161 -2.85 25.82 0.92
N GLU A 162 -3.87 26.30 1.65
CA GLU A 162 -5.26 25.92 1.44
C GLU A 162 -5.78 26.37 0.07
N GLU A 163 -5.46 27.60 -0.34
CA GLU A 163 -5.81 28.14 -1.67
C GLU A 163 -5.18 27.28 -2.77
N LEU A 164 -3.88 26.98 -2.67
CA LEU A 164 -3.17 26.13 -3.62
C LEU A 164 -3.79 24.72 -3.68
N LEU A 165 -4.08 24.10 -2.54
CA LEU A 165 -4.76 22.80 -2.50
C LEU A 165 -6.15 22.88 -3.17
N HIS A 166 -6.92 23.93 -2.88
CA HIS A 166 -8.23 24.13 -3.47
C HIS A 166 -8.14 24.27 -5.00
N GLU A 167 -7.18 25.04 -5.51
CA GLU A 167 -6.91 25.14 -6.94
C GLU A 167 -6.64 23.76 -7.54
N LEU A 168 -5.72 22.97 -6.97
CA LEU A 168 -5.42 21.62 -7.47
C LEU A 168 -6.65 20.70 -7.50
N LEU A 169 -7.53 20.80 -6.50
CA LEU A 169 -8.75 19.99 -6.43
C LEU A 169 -9.77 20.33 -7.52
N GLN A 170 -9.77 21.55 -8.05
CA GLN A 170 -10.66 21.94 -9.16
C GLN A 170 -10.35 21.21 -10.47
N GLU A 171 -9.14 20.66 -10.63
CA GLU A 171 -8.74 19.89 -11.81
C GLU A 171 -9.15 18.42 -11.74
N LEU A 172 -9.69 17.99 -10.58
CA LEU A 172 -10.16 16.63 -10.38
C LEU A 172 -11.64 16.52 -10.77
N PRO A 173 -12.07 15.37 -11.31
CA PRO A 173 -13.50 15.09 -11.44
C PRO A 173 -14.21 15.25 -10.09
N PRO A 174 -15.39 15.90 -10.02
CA PRO A 174 -16.10 16.12 -8.77
C PRO A 174 -16.34 14.85 -7.96
N GLU A 175 -16.67 13.75 -8.65
CA GLU A 175 -16.91 12.44 -8.04
C GLU A 175 -15.65 11.81 -7.42
N VAL A 176 -14.45 12.27 -7.81
CA VAL A 176 -13.18 11.85 -7.24
C VAL A 176 -12.80 12.77 -6.09
N ALA A 177 -12.94 14.09 -6.26
CA ALA A 177 -12.65 15.06 -5.21
C ALA A 177 -13.50 14.78 -3.94
N GLN A 178 -14.77 14.41 -4.12
CA GLN A 178 -15.70 14.07 -3.04
C GLN A 178 -15.42 12.71 -2.36
N GLN A 179 -14.48 11.91 -2.89
CA GLN A 179 -14.10 10.65 -2.26
C GLN A 179 -13.24 10.82 -1.02
N PHE A 180 -12.61 11.98 -0.82
CA PHE A 180 -11.71 12.23 0.30
C PHE A 180 -12.10 13.51 1.04
N ASN A 181 -11.52 13.72 2.22
CA ASN A 181 -11.70 14.93 3.01
C ASN A 181 -10.39 15.73 3.04
N PHE A 182 -10.08 16.36 1.91
CA PHE A 182 -8.82 17.07 1.71
C PHE A 182 -8.69 18.28 2.63
N GLN A 183 -7.62 18.28 3.42
CA GLN A 183 -7.27 19.35 4.36
C GLN A 183 -5.76 19.46 4.45
N VAL A 184 -5.25 20.70 4.52
CA VAL A 184 -3.82 20.98 4.68
C VAL A 184 -3.53 21.40 6.12
N PHE A 185 -2.45 20.89 6.69
CA PHE A 185 -2.01 21.18 8.05
C PHE A 185 -0.54 21.55 8.06
N PHE A 186 -0.14 22.45 8.96
CA PHE A 186 1.27 22.72 9.18
C PHE A 186 1.82 21.84 10.30
N ARG A 187 3.02 21.29 10.09
CA ARG A 187 3.76 20.61 11.15
C ARG A 187 4.29 21.62 12.15
N ALA A 188 4.25 21.28 13.44
CA ALA A 188 4.75 22.14 14.50
C ALA A 188 6.28 22.23 14.52
N THR A 189 6.96 21.15 14.10
CA THR A 189 8.42 21.12 14.04
C THR A 189 8.90 21.71 12.73
N PRO A 190 9.83 22.68 12.74
CA PRO A 190 10.47 23.13 11.51
C PRO A 190 11.29 21.97 10.93
N GLY A 191 10.94 21.54 9.72
CA GLY A 191 11.70 20.57 8.96
C GLY A 191 12.22 21.16 7.64
N SER A 192 12.67 20.29 6.75
CA SER A 192 13.16 20.68 5.43
C SER A 192 12.05 21.29 4.58
N GLU A 193 12.42 22.04 3.54
CA GLU A 193 11.47 22.55 2.54
C GLU A 193 10.81 21.43 1.72
N LEU A 194 11.31 20.19 1.75
CA LEU A 194 10.68 19.03 1.12
C LEU A 194 9.82 18.19 2.05
N ASP A 195 9.77 18.50 3.35
CA ASP A 195 9.01 17.67 4.28
C ASP A 195 7.53 17.98 4.15
N ALA A 196 6.88 17.23 3.28
CA ALA A 196 5.46 17.08 3.20
C ALA A 196 5.10 15.59 3.35
N ASN A 197 3.85 15.33 3.70
CA ASN A 197 3.33 13.99 3.76
C ASN A 197 1.81 13.99 3.65
N ALA A 198 1.28 12.98 3.00
CA ALA A 198 -0.14 12.67 3.00
C ALA A 198 -0.46 11.50 3.94
N LEU A 199 -1.56 11.63 4.69
CA LEU A 199 -2.22 10.51 5.33
C LEU A 199 -3.46 10.10 4.51
N PRO A 200 -3.99 8.88 4.74
CA PRO A 200 -5.25 8.45 4.15
C PRO A 200 -6.38 9.47 4.36
N ASN A 201 -7.36 9.47 3.46
CA ASN A 201 -8.53 10.35 3.49
C ASN A 201 -8.25 11.86 3.32
N GLY A 202 -7.05 12.26 2.89
CA GLY A 202 -6.79 13.63 2.44
C GLY A 202 -6.21 14.58 3.48
N TYR A 203 -5.70 14.08 4.61
CA TYR A 203 -4.93 14.93 5.53
C TYR A 203 -3.51 15.10 4.99
N ILE A 204 -3.19 16.29 4.48
CA ILE A 204 -1.89 16.64 3.92
C ILE A 204 -1.18 17.55 4.92
N TYR A 205 0.08 17.24 5.22
CA TYR A 205 0.89 18.01 6.15
C TYR A 205 2.08 18.58 5.39
N ILE A 206 2.36 19.85 5.62
CA ILE A 206 3.51 20.53 5.04
C ILE A 206 4.21 21.38 6.10
N ASN A 207 5.45 21.77 5.82
CA ASN A 207 6.13 22.79 6.60
C ASN A 207 5.84 24.20 6.08
N GLU A 208 5.80 25.20 6.98
CA GLU A 208 5.65 26.60 6.60
C GLU A 208 6.75 27.05 5.62
N SER A 209 7.97 26.49 5.74
CA SER A 209 9.11 26.81 4.88
C SER A 209 8.86 26.51 3.40
N LEU A 210 8.09 25.46 3.08
CA LEU A 210 7.72 25.11 1.71
C LEU A 210 6.98 26.27 1.03
N MET A 211 6.14 27.00 1.77
CA MET A 211 5.37 28.13 1.25
C MET A 211 6.20 29.40 0.98
N ARG A 212 7.52 29.35 1.16
CA ARG A 212 8.44 30.42 0.72
C ARG A 212 8.74 30.35 -0.77
N ASN A 213 8.56 29.17 -1.38
CA ASN A 213 8.76 28.94 -2.79
C ASN A 213 7.47 28.37 -3.41
N PRO A 214 6.60 29.21 -4.00
CA PRO A 214 5.31 28.79 -4.52
C PRO A 214 5.39 27.70 -5.60
N GLU A 215 6.37 27.74 -6.49
CA GLU A 215 6.52 26.75 -7.56
C GLU A 215 6.87 25.36 -6.99
N LEU A 216 7.81 25.31 -6.05
CA LEU A 216 8.12 24.08 -5.32
C LEU A 216 6.90 23.58 -4.52
N ALA A 217 6.17 24.48 -3.87
CA ALA A 217 4.95 24.15 -3.13
C ALA A 217 3.88 23.52 -4.04
N HIS A 218 3.73 24.01 -5.28
CA HIS A 218 2.82 23.41 -6.26
C HIS A 218 3.19 21.97 -6.57
N PHE A 219 4.48 21.69 -6.84
CA PHE A 219 4.92 20.33 -7.12
C PHE A 219 4.68 19.42 -5.92
N VAL A 220 5.14 19.83 -4.73
CA VAL A 220 5.08 19.00 -3.53
C VAL A 220 3.64 18.73 -3.10
N LEU A 221 2.75 19.73 -3.12
CA LEU A 221 1.34 19.50 -2.80
C LEU A 221 0.64 18.63 -3.86
N SER A 222 0.97 18.80 -5.13
CA SER A 222 0.44 17.92 -6.19
C SER A 222 0.92 16.48 -6.02
N HIS A 223 2.18 16.27 -5.60
CA HIS A 223 2.75 14.96 -5.30
C HIS A 223 2.05 14.31 -4.10
N GLU A 224 1.89 15.01 -2.98
CA GLU A 224 1.17 14.47 -1.80
C GLU A 224 -0.30 14.18 -2.10
N LEU A 225 -0.98 15.07 -2.82
CA LEU A 225 -2.34 14.84 -3.30
C LEU A 225 -2.42 13.55 -4.13
N SER A 226 -1.40 13.29 -4.94
CA SER A 226 -1.33 12.07 -5.76
C SER A 226 -1.19 10.80 -4.91
N HIS A 227 -0.45 10.83 -3.80
CA HIS A 227 -0.42 9.70 -2.86
C HIS A 227 -1.81 9.39 -2.27
N VAL A 228 -2.60 10.43 -1.95
CA VAL A 228 -3.98 10.25 -1.48
C VAL A 228 -4.87 9.66 -2.57
N LEU A 229 -4.85 10.24 -3.77
CA LEU A 229 -5.69 9.82 -4.89
C LEU A 229 -5.40 8.37 -5.31
N LYS A 230 -4.15 7.94 -5.19
CA LYS A 230 -3.70 6.57 -5.48
C LYS A 230 -3.77 5.63 -4.27
N ARG A 231 -4.18 6.15 -3.11
CA ARG A 231 -4.30 5.42 -1.84
C ARG A 231 -3.00 4.69 -1.48
N HIS A 232 -1.84 5.28 -1.79
CA HIS A 232 -0.54 4.65 -1.60
C HIS A 232 -0.31 4.27 -0.14
N THR A 233 -0.59 5.19 0.79
CA THR A 233 -0.42 4.95 2.23
C THR A 233 -1.32 3.81 2.71
N SER A 234 -2.58 3.75 2.28
CA SER A 234 -3.50 2.67 2.64
C SER A 234 -3.08 1.32 2.06
N ARG A 235 -2.60 1.28 0.82
CA ARG A 235 -2.05 0.05 0.20
C ARG A 235 -0.84 -0.45 0.97
N ALA A 236 0.04 0.45 1.38
CA ALA A 236 1.23 0.09 2.11
C ALA A 236 0.91 -0.33 3.56
N TYR A 237 -0.09 0.28 4.22
CA TYR A 237 -0.64 -0.23 5.48
C TYR A 237 -1.24 -1.62 5.32
N LYS A 238 -1.96 -1.87 4.22
CA LYS A 238 -2.51 -3.21 3.93
C LYS A 238 -1.41 -4.25 3.84
N ASP A 239 -0.33 -3.96 3.12
CA ASP A 239 0.80 -4.87 2.99
C ASP A 239 1.49 -5.11 4.34
N LYS A 240 1.82 -4.05 5.10
CA LYS A 240 2.38 -4.18 6.46
C LYS A 240 1.47 -4.95 7.43
N LEU A 241 0.14 -4.76 7.34
CA LEU A 241 -0.82 -5.50 8.15
C LEU A 241 -0.82 -7.00 7.80
N LEU A 242 -0.77 -7.33 6.50
CA LEU A 242 -0.72 -8.72 6.07
C LEU A 242 0.58 -9.41 6.49
N GLU A 243 1.68 -8.68 6.68
CA GLU A 243 2.94 -9.23 7.21
C GLU A 243 2.82 -9.63 8.68
N VAL A 244 2.14 -8.84 9.51
CA VAL A 244 2.02 -9.08 10.96
C VAL A 244 0.92 -10.07 11.35
N VAL A 245 0.06 -10.47 10.41
CA VAL A 245 -0.97 -11.50 10.65
C VAL A 245 -0.30 -12.88 10.62
N GLU A 246 -0.40 -13.63 11.71
CA GLU A 246 0.30 -14.91 11.91
C GLU A 246 -0.62 -16.12 11.78
N THR A 247 -1.95 -15.94 11.90
CA THR A 247 -2.92 -17.04 11.85
C THR A 247 -4.09 -16.79 10.89
N VAL A 248 -4.78 -17.87 10.49
CA VAL A 248 -5.97 -17.79 9.64
C VAL A 248 -7.12 -17.11 10.39
N GLU A 249 -7.22 -17.30 11.70
CA GLU A 249 -8.23 -16.68 12.56
C GLU A 249 -8.07 -15.15 12.59
N GLU A 250 -6.84 -14.65 12.79
CA GLU A 250 -6.53 -13.22 12.74
C GLU A 250 -6.88 -12.62 11.36
N LEU A 251 -6.62 -13.38 10.29
CA LEU A 251 -6.94 -12.95 8.94
C LEU A 251 -8.45 -12.88 8.68
N GLU A 252 -9.22 -13.83 9.19
CA GLU A 252 -10.68 -13.82 9.11
C GLU A 252 -11.30 -12.69 9.96
N GLU A 253 -10.68 -12.32 11.09
CA GLU A 253 -11.04 -11.09 11.81
C GLU A 253 -10.79 -9.84 10.95
N LEU A 254 -9.60 -9.71 10.35
CA LEU A 254 -9.28 -8.58 9.48
C LEU A 254 -10.22 -8.52 8.26
N ARG A 255 -10.62 -9.66 7.71
CA ARG A 255 -11.56 -9.75 6.59
C ARG A 255 -12.94 -9.18 6.92
N LYS A 256 -13.39 -9.31 8.17
CA LYS A 256 -14.67 -8.74 8.63
C LYS A 256 -14.65 -7.21 8.58
N VAL A 257 -13.50 -6.58 8.88
CA VAL A 257 -13.30 -5.12 8.74
C VAL A 257 -13.56 -4.65 7.30
N VAL A 258 -13.14 -5.43 6.30
CA VAL A 258 -13.27 -5.08 4.88
C VAL A 258 -14.72 -5.19 4.37
N LYS A 259 -15.69 -5.57 5.21
CA LYS A 259 -17.12 -5.65 4.84
C LYS A 259 -17.96 -4.42 5.20
N ASP A 260 -17.32 -3.29 5.50
CA ASP A 260 -17.95 -1.95 5.62
C ASP A 260 -18.86 -1.81 6.85
N ASP A 261 -18.42 -2.34 7.99
CA ASP A 261 -19.12 -2.21 9.27
C ASP A 261 -18.35 -1.26 10.20
N LYS A 262 -19.02 -0.19 10.65
CA LYS A 262 -18.42 0.83 11.54
C LYS A 262 -17.91 0.23 12.86
N GLU A 263 -18.58 -0.81 13.38
CA GLU A 263 -18.19 -1.49 14.61
C GLU A 263 -16.83 -2.20 14.48
N GLN A 264 -16.38 -2.52 13.26
CA GLN A 264 -15.13 -3.24 13.02
C GLN A 264 -13.89 -2.33 12.94
N THR A 265 -14.07 -1.01 13.12
CA THR A 265 -12.97 -0.05 13.16
C THR A 265 -12.01 -0.33 14.31
N GLU A 266 -12.51 -0.79 15.46
CA GLU A 266 -11.68 -1.10 16.64
C GLU A 266 -10.72 -2.26 16.37
N VAL A 267 -11.19 -3.30 15.67
CA VAL A 267 -10.36 -4.45 15.25
C VAL A 267 -9.21 -3.96 14.38
N LEU A 268 -9.51 -3.12 13.37
CA LEU A 268 -8.47 -2.53 12.53
C LEU A 268 -7.44 -1.73 13.34
N LEU A 269 -7.91 -0.89 14.27
CA LEU A 269 -7.03 -0.07 15.09
C LEU A 269 -6.15 -0.89 16.02
N LYS A 270 -6.65 -2.01 16.55
CA LYS A 270 -5.86 -2.99 17.29
C LYS A 270 -4.70 -3.49 16.43
N TYR A 271 -4.95 -3.90 15.19
CA TYR A 271 -3.86 -4.35 14.31
C TYR A 271 -2.91 -3.21 13.89
N LEU A 272 -3.43 -2.03 13.57
CA LEU A 272 -2.60 -0.87 13.23
C LEU A 272 -1.71 -0.44 14.40
N SER A 273 -2.16 -0.57 15.64
CA SER A 273 -1.33 -0.29 16.81
C SER A 273 -0.13 -1.24 16.98
N ARG A 274 -0.15 -2.41 16.31
CA ARG A 274 1.02 -3.31 16.24
C ARG A 274 2.08 -2.77 15.27
N LEU A 275 1.70 -1.89 14.35
CA LEU A 275 2.64 -1.23 13.46
C LEU A 275 3.36 -0.12 14.26
N LYS A 276 4.69 -0.22 14.35
CA LYS A 276 5.52 0.69 15.15
C LYS A 276 5.70 2.07 14.50
N GLU A 277 5.37 2.21 13.22
CA GLU A 277 5.64 3.39 12.40
C GLU A 277 4.34 4.06 11.93
N TYR A 278 4.27 5.38 12.12
CA TYR A 278 3.16 6.21 11.61
C TYR A 278 3.35 6.65 10.17
N TRP A 279 4.57 6.50 9.66
CA TRP A 279 4.96 6.88 8.33
C TRP A 279 5.25 5.61 7.54
N VAL A 280 4.85 5.63 6.28
CA VAL A 280 5.09 4.50 5.40
C VAL A 280 6.04 4.98 4.32
N ASP A 281 7.18 4.30 4.23
CA ASP A 281 8.07 4.45 3.08
C ASP A 281 7.35 3.92 1.85
N TYR A 282 7.34 4.71 0.79
CA TYR A 282 6.71 4.35 -0.46
C TYR A 282 7.69 3.56 -1.34
N ASP A 283 7.16 2.59 -2.09
CA ASP A 283 7.97 1.90 -3.08
C ASP A 283 8.36 2.86 -4.24
N PRO A 284 9.49 2.65 -4.93
CA PRO A 284 9.92 3.52 -6.02
C PRO A 284 8.91 3.72 -7.15
N LYS A 285 8.04 2.74 -7.43
CA LYS A 285 6.97 2.84 -8.42
C LYS A 285 5.82 3.72 -7.93
N GLN A 286 5.49 3.66 -6.64
CA GLN A 286 4.50 4.55 -6.02
C GLN A 286 4.98 6.01 -6.11
N GLU A 287 6.26 6.26 -5.85
CA GLU A 287 6.89 7.57 -6.03
C GLU A 287 6.81 8.05 -7.47
N GLN A 288 7.22 7.22 -8.43
CA GLN A 288 7.12 7.56 -9.86
C GLN A 288 5.67 7.80 -10.29
N GLN A 289 4.71 7.03 -9.75
CA GLN A 289 3.29 7.21 -10.02
C GLN A 289 2.80 8.56 -9.48
N ALA A 290 3.18 8.93 -8.26
CA ALA A 290 2.87 10.22 -7.65
C ALA A 290 3.51 11.39 -8.42
N ASP A 291 4.76 11.25 -8.84
CA ASP A 291 5.48 12.22 -9.68
C ASP A 291 4.80 12.47 -11.02
N SER A 292 4.47 11.38 -11.72
CA SER A 292 3.74 11.45 -13.00
C SER A 292 2.43 12.23 -12.85
N CYS A 293 1.78 11.97 -11.74
CA CYS A 293 0.51 12.55 -11.39
C CYS A 293 0.62 14.04 -11.06
N ALA A 294 1.61 14.41 -10.28
CA ALA A 294 1.90 15.79 -9.93
C ALA A 294 2.15 16.63 -11.19
N VAL A 295 3.00 16.14 -12.10
CA VAL A 295 3.30 16.82 -13.38
C VAL A 295 2.04 17.05 -14.20
N ARG A 296 1.22 16.00 -14.39
CA ARG A 296 -0.02 16.08 -15.17
C ARG A 296 -1.07 16.99 -14.53
N LEU A 297 -1.15 17.00 -13.21
CA LEU A 297 -2.10 17.85 -12.49
C LEU A 297 -1.74 19.34 -12.62
N MET A 298 -0.47 19.68 -12.41
CA MET A 298 0.00 21.06 -12.55
C MET A 298 -0.10 21.57 -13.99
N ALA A 299 0.13 20.73 -15.00
CA ALA A 299 0.04 21.14 -16.40
C ALA A 299 -1.36 21.56 -16.84
N LYS A 300 -2.41 21.15 -16.11
CA LYS A 300 -3.77 21.62 -16.37
C LYS A 300 -3.99 23.06 -15.90
N LYS A 301 -3.09 23.62 -15.08
CA LYS A 301 -3.23 24.96 -14.52
C LYS A 301 -2.57 26.02 -15.41
N PRO A 302 -3.31 27.05 -15.85
CA PRO A 302 -2.78 28.06 -16.77
C PRO A 302 -1.72 28.98 -16.14
N ASN A 303 -1.72 29.13 -14.82
CA ASN A 303 -0.83 30.04 -14.09
C ASN A 303 0.32 29.33 -13.37
N VAL A 304 0.46 28.02 -13.56
CA VAL A 304 1.56 27.22 -13.01
C VAL A 304 2.54 26.96 -14.15
N ASN A 305 3.84 27.04 -13.88
CA ASN A 305 4.87 26.62 -14.82
C ASN A 305 5.38 25.23 -14.41
N PRO A 306 4.87 24.13 -15.00
CA PRO A 306 5.23 22.78 -14.55
C PRO A 306 6.71 22.50 -14.69
N LYS A 307 7.37 23.09 -15.71
CA LYS A 307 8.82 22.98 -15.89
C LYS A 307 9.58 23.63 -14.74
N LEU A 308 9.22 24.86 -14.37
CA LEU A 308 9.89 25.55 -13.28
C LEU A 308 9.69 24.82 -11.94
N ALA A 309 8.47 24.38 -11.65
CA ALA A 309 8.14 23.62 -10.44
C ALA A 309 8.92 22.28 -10.36
N THR A 310 8.97 21.53 -11.48
CA THR A 310 9.70 20.26 -11.56
C THR A 310 11.21 20.46 -11.47
N ASP A 311 11.79 21.45 -12.15
CA ASP A 311 13.22 21.76 -12.09
C ASP A 311 13.65 22.08 -10.64
N GLN A 312 12.86 22.91 -9.95
CA GLN A 312 13.13 23.24 -8.54
C GLN A 312 13.04 22.02 -7.63
N PHE A 313 12.04 21.16 -7.82
CA PHE A 313 11.91 19.93 -7.06
C PHE A 313 13.08 18.97 -7.32
N ILE A 314 13.46 18.75 -8.57
CA ILE A 314 14.60 17.90 -8.94
C ILE A 314 15.91 18.42 -8.33
N ASN A 315 16.17 19.73 -8.41
CA ASN A 315 17.34 20.33 -7.77
C ASN A 315 17.34 20.08 -6.26
N LYS A 316 16.17 20.19 -5.62
CA LYS A 316 16.04 19.94 -4.18
C LYS A 316 16.23 18.46 -3.83
N LEU A 317 15.74 17.53 -4.65
CA LEU A 317 16.02 16.10 -4.50
C LEU A 317 17.52 15.81 -4.58
N GLN A 318 18.22 16.43 -5.53
CA GLN A 318 19.67 16.27 -5.67
C GLN A 318 20.42 16.82 -4.45
N GLU A 319 20.02 18.00 -3.94
CA GLU A 319 20.57 18.54 -2.70
C GLU A 319 20.42 17.58 -1.52
N VAL A 320 19.22 17.02 -1.32
CA VAL A 320 18.97 16.07 -0.22
C VAL A 320 19.72 14.76 -0.41
N SER A 321 19.81 14.26 -1.64
CA SER A 321 20.57 13.04 -1.97
C SER A 321 22.05 13.14 -1.60
N ASN A 322 22.62 14.34 -1.73
CA ASN A 322 24.01 14.60 -1.38
C ASN A 322 24.22 14.76 0.13
N LEU A 323 23.15 15.01 0.89
CA LEU A 323 23.21 15.33 2.32
C LEU A 323 22.71 14.19 3.23
N SER A 324 21.95 13.23 2.72
CA SER A 324 21.20 12.29 3.58
C SER A 324 21.01 10.91 2.96
N ASN A 325 21.23 9.87 3.78
CA ASN A 325 20.65 8.53 3.59
C ASN A 325 19.16 8.52 4.01
N SER A 326 18.37 9.52 3.59
CA SER A 326 16.95 9.60 3.94
C SER A 326 16.17 8.55 3.14
N ASN A 327 15.56 7.60 3.85
CA ASN A 327 14.90 6.43 3.25
C ASN A 327 13.44 6.65 2.82
N ALA A 328 12.83 7.81 3.10
CA ALA A 328 11.39 8.00 2.86
C ALA A 328 11.02 7.97 1.36
N HIS A 329 11.95 8.35 0.47
CA HIS A 329 11.75 8.34 -0.98
C HIS A 329 13.04 7.92 -1.73
N PRO A 330 13.31 6.61 -1.89
CA PRO A 330 14.54 6.13 -2.52
C PRO A 330 14.54 6.30 -4.05
N ASP A 331 15.74 6.45 -4.63
CA ASP A 331 16.06 6.58 -6.07
C ASP A 331 15.79 7.94 -6.74
N TYR A 332 16.50 8.97 -6.25
CA TYR A 332 16.42 10.34 -6.75
C TYR A 332 16.76 10.48 -8.25
N GLN A 333 17.75 9.73 -8.75
CA GLN A 333 18.17 9.85 -10.14
C GLN A 333 17.11 9.29 -11.09
N SER A 334 16.54 8.12 -10.79
CA SER A 334 15.44 7.56 -11.58
C SER A 334 14.23 8.48 -11.56
N ARG A 335 13.86 9.01 -10.39
CA ARG A 335 12.74 9.96 -10.27
C ARG A 335 12.94 11.23 -11.10
N ALA A 336 14.12 11.84 -11.05
CA ALA A 336 14.40 13.05 -11.83
C ALA A 336 14.31 12.80 -13.35
N GLN A 337 14.83 11.66 -13.82
CA GLN A 337 14.71 11.24 -15.22
C GLN A 337 13.25 10.98 -15.60
N HIS A 338 12.50 10.33 -14.71
CA HIS A 338 11.09 10.01 -14.90
C HIS A 338 10.22 11.27 -14.97
N ILE A 339 10.38 12.21 -14.03
CA ILE A 339 9.70 13.52 -14.04
C ILE A 339 9.98 14.25 -15.35
N SER A 340 11.26 14.30 -15.77
CA SER A 340 11.65 14.95 -17.03
C SER A 340 10.99 14.29 -18.24
N SER A 341 10.86 12.96 -18.24
CA SER A 341 10.15 12.23 -19.29
C SER A 341 8.67 12.59 -19.35
N VAL A 342 7.97 12.57 -18.22
CA VAL A 342 6.53 12.90 -18.15
C VAL A 342 6.29 14.35 -18.55
N LEU A 343 7.15 15.28 -18.16
CA LEU A 343 7.05 16.68 -18.55
C LEU A 343 7.12 16.85 -20.09
N ASN A 344 8.04 16.14 -20.73
CA ASN A 344 8.17 16.16 -22.19
C ASN A 344 6.96 15.52 -22.89
N GLU A 345 6.36 14.47 -22.31
CA GLU A 345 5.13 13.88 -22.83
C GLU A 345 3.97 14.88 -22.78
N VAL A 346 3.78 15.54 -21.64
CA VAL A 346 2.73 16.54 -21.44
C VAL A 346 2.88 17.70 -22.44
N ALA A 347 4.10 18.23 -22.61
CA ALA A 347 4.36 19.31 -23.56
C ALA A 347 4.00 18.91 -25.01
N LYS A 348 4.30 17.68 -25.43
CA LYS A 348 3.91 17.18 -26.77
C LYS A 348 2.40 17.09 -26.94
N LEU A 349 1.67 16.68 -25.90
CA LEU A 349 0.21 16.59 -25.94
C LEU A 349 -0.44 17.97 -26.06
N GLU A 350 0.12 19.01 -25.43
CA GLU A 350 -0.36 20.38 -25.57
C GLU A 350 -0.17 20.93 -26.98
N VAL A 351 1.00 20.69 -27.59
CA VAL A 351 1.25 21.08 -29.00
C VAL A 351 0.24 20.41 -29.92
N SER A 352 -0.02 19.11 -29.75
CA SER A 352 -0.98 18.36 -30.58
C SER A 352 -2.44 18.79 -30.44
N LYS A 353 -2.80 19.49 -29.35
CA LYS A 353 -4.16 20.05 -29.15
C LYS A 353 -4.32 21.44 -29.77
N ALA A 354 -3.20 22.12 -30.03
CA ALA A 354 -3.19 23.45 -30.63
C ALA A 354 -3.19 23.40 -32.17
N GLU A 355 -2.76 22.28 -32.75
CA GLU A 355 -2.89 21.93 -34.16
C GLU A 355 -4.30 21.38 -34.48
#